data_AF-A0A1C6ILM2-F1
#
_entry.id   AF-A0A1C6ILM2-F1
#
_cell.length_a   1.000
_cell.length_b   1.000
_cell.length_c   1.000
_cell.angle_alpha   90.00
_cell.angle_beta   90.00
_cell.angle_gamma   90.00
#
_symmetry.space_group_name_H-M   'P 1'
#
loop_
_entity.id
_entity.type
_entity.pdbx_description
1 polymer ?
#
loop_
_entity_poly.entity_id
_entity_poly.type
_entity_poly.pdbx_seq_one_letter_code
_entity_poly.pdbx_strand_id
1 'polypeptide(L)'
;MKKDWENVTLMPEFDEQGVACYRLDGGDYLNEYYVVSEAETRKLLNTPEIVGYEVYNCLIPSTSQMLYYLKEQKKVTTANILSILRGALNYPLEESCYREHIRVHDISFLSSERVFQEEEIAGLEIKYSKLTMVPDSTLMIGDIIASGETLIHCLRYVTDFYRNHGAKLRNIIIFTIGGTKGIEILENLTRDIREFWPEFEGFITVYYEGIFGMYEDKGVSGINLPNVDFYWKGGIVAPEFRRETLSMCSPLFEKCIIYDGGARRYEIHEHVEEVLEFWNGIKERAGQIDFGTLLEEKLGYELPISYEDWIHANHYEKIRPADTKWLYRQEQGYVESMKNITLEELAQQRIDEFTGALRKYIL
;
A
#
# COMPACT_ATOMS: atom_id res chain seq x y z
N MET A 1 16.53 14.47 -5.08
CA MET A 1 16.39 15.48 -4.02
C MET A 1 15.42 14.85 -3.02
N LYS A 2 15.85 14.48 -1.81
CA LYS A 2 14.93 13.95 -0.78
C LYS A 2 13.86 15.01 -0.59
N LYS A 3 12.63 14.74 -1.05
CA LYS A 3 11.51 15.62 -0.76
C LYS A 3 11.30 15.60 0.74
N ASP A 4 10.98 16.77 1.26
CA ASP A 4 11.00 17.09 2.68
C ASP A 4 9.84 16.40 3.39
N TRP A 5 10.01 15.12 3.71
CA TRP A 5 9.00 14.30 4.38
C TRP A 5 8.58 14.95 5.70
N GLU A 6 9.48 15.71 6.35
CA GLU A 6 9.24 16.46 7.58
C GLU A 6 8.12 17.50 7.45
N ASN A 7 7.89 18.07 6.26
CA ASN A 7 6.87 19.10 6.04
C ASN A 7 5.55 18.55 5.47
N VAL A 8 5.48 17.24 5.24
CA VAL A 8 4.28 16.59 4.69
C VAL A 8 3.20 16.51 5.76
N THR A 9 1.97 16.84 5.41
CA THR A 9 0.81 16.70 6.31
C THR A 9 -0.33 15.96 5.64
N LEU A 10 -1.12 15.24 6.43
CA LEU A 10 -2.31 14.53 5.99
C LEU A 10 -3.52 15.47 6.06
N MET A 11 -3.95 16.02 4.92
CA MET A 11 -5.07 16.96 4.82
C MET A 11 -6.39 16.20 4.59
N PRO A 12 -7.40 16.32 5.45
CA PRO A 12 -8.73 15.76 5.17
C PRO A 12 -9.31 16.32 3.86
N GLU A 13 -9.72 15.44 2.96
CA GLU A 13 -10.27 15.78 1.64
C GLU A 13 -11.80 15.55 1.61
N PHE A 14 -12.24 14.35 1.99
CA PHE A 14 -13.66 14.04 2.19
C PHE A 14 -13.83 12.89 3.20
N ASP A 15 -15.02 12.77 3.76
CA ASP A 15 -15.46 11.63 4.58
C ASP A 15 -16.91 11.32 4.22
N GLU A 16 -17.10 10.41 3.25
CA GLU A 16 -18.38 10.12 2.63
C GLU A 16 -18.54 8.63 2.36
N GLN A 17 -19.76 8.13 2.52
CA GLN A 17 -20.11 6.70 2.30
C GLN A 17 -19.24 5.69 3.06
N GLY A 18 -18.66 6.09 4.20
CA GLY A 18 -17.79 5.23 5.01
C GLY A 18 -16.33 5.21 4.55
N VAL A 19 -15.95 6.04 3.58
CA VAL A 19 -14.59 6.21 3.10
C VAL A 19 -14.06 7.57 3.54
N ALA A 20 -13.05 7.56 4.40
CA ALA A 20 -12.26 8.73 4.72
C ALA A 20 -11.15 8.87 3.67
N CYS A 21 -10.99 10.06 3.11
CA CYS A 21 -9.96 10.38 2.14
C CYS A 21 -9.15 11.58 2.59
N TYR A 22 -7.84 11.46 2.42
CA TYR A 22 -6.87 12.45 2.78
C TYR A 22 -5.95 12.74 1.60
N ARG A 23 -5.59 14.00 1.39
CA ARG A 23 -4.59 14.42 0.40
C ARG A 23 -3.28 14.74 1.12
N LEU A 24 -2.15 14.35 0.53
CA LEU A 24 -0.85 14.82 1.00
C LEU A 24 -0.64 16.29 0.58
N ASP A 25 -0.13 17.10 1.50
CA ASP A 25 0.22 18.50 1.25
C ASP A 25 1.61 18.83 1.84
N GLY A 26 2.24 19.91 1.36
CA GLY A 26 3.50 20.45 1.90
C GLY A 26 4.81 19.98 1.25
N GLY A 27 4.76 19.07 0.26
CA GLY A 27 5.98 18.46 -0.36
C GLY A 27 6.33 18.91 -1.78
N ASP A 28 5.78 20.02 -2.29
CA ASP A 28 5.96 20.50 -3.67
C ASP A 28 5.85 19.37 -4.71
N TYR A 29 4.75 18.63 -4.65
CA TYR A 29 4.49 17.48 -5.53
C TYR A 29 4.06 17.91 -6.94
N LEU A 30 4.65 17.27 -7.95
CA LEU A 30 4.20 17.41 -9.35
C LEU A 30 2.94 16.60 -9.61
N ASN A 31 2.72 15.58 -8.76
CA ASN A 31 1.62 14.63 -8.80
C ASN A 31 0.67 14.84 -7.61
N GLU A 32 -0.46 14.13 -7.64
CA GLU A 32 -1.41 14.09 -6.53
C GLU A 32 -1.32 12.75 -5.79
N TYR A 33 -1.33 12.81 -4.46
CA TYR A 33 -1.23 11.65 -3.59
C TYR A 33 -2.35 11.68 -2.56
N TYR A 34 -3.09 10.58 -2.50
CA TYR A 34 -4.24 10.40 -1.61
C TYR A 34 -4.04 9.16 -0.75
N VAL A 35 -4.55 9.20 0.48
CA VAL A 35 -4.72 8.05 1.36
C VAL A 35 -6.22 7.86 1.60
N VAL A 36 -6.73 6.66 1.35
CA VAL A 36 -8.13 6.30 1.62
C VAL A 36 -8.21 5.25 2.70
N SER A 37 -9.19 5.38 3.60
CA SER A 37 -9.47 4.41 4.65
C SER A 37 -10.94 4.04 4.67
N GLU A 38 -11.22 2.73 4.66
CA GLU A 38 -12.57 2.13 4.60
C GLU A 38 -12.58 0.84 5.42
N ALA A 39 -13.73 0.41 5.94
CA ALA A 39 -13.81 -0.74 6.84
C ALA A 39 -13.27 -2.05 6.24
N GLU A 40 -13.58 -2.36 4.98
CA GLU A 40 -13.11 -3.60 4.36
C GLU A 40 -11.63 -3.54 3.99
N THR A 41 -11.09 -2.36 3.65
CA THR A 41 -9.64 -2.20 3.43
C THR A 41 -8.85 -2.28 4.73
N ARG A 42 -9.34 -1.69 5.83
CA ARG A 42 -8.71 -1.88 7.14
C ARG A 42 -8.75 -3.33 7.58
N LYS A 43 -9.89 -4.01 7.40
CA LYS A 43 -10.05 -5.45 7.65
C LYS A 43 -9.02 -6.26 6.85
N LEU A 44 -8.87 -5.99 5.55
CA LEU A 44 -7.90 -6.66 4.68
C LEU A 44 -6.47 -6.52 5.18
N LEU A 45 -6.04 -5.31 5.54
CA LEU A 45 -4.65 -5.06 5.94
C LEU A 45 -4.35 -5.47 7.38
N ASN A 46 -5.37 -5.62 8.24
CA ASN A 46 -5.19 -6.12 9.60
C ASN A 46 -5.33 -7.65 9.73
N THR A 47 -5.88 -8.34 8.72
CA THR A 47 -6.30 -9.75 8.85
C THR A 47 -5.71 -10.63 7.75
N PRO A 48 -4.46 -11.12 7.89
CA PRO A 48 -3.81 -12.03 6.93
C PRO A 48 -4.63 -13.24 6.50
N GLU A 49 -5.63 -13.66 7.28
CA GLU A 49 -6.56 -14.74 6.97
C GLU A 49 -7.50 -14.44 5.80
N ILE A 50 -7.68 -13.17 5.46
CA ILE A 50 -8.42 -12.81 4.24
C ILE A 50 -7.58 -13.21 3.04
N VAL A 51 -8.05 -14.22 2.31
CA VAL A 51 -7.37 -14.82 1.17
C VAL A 51 -8.32 -15.03 0.00
N GLY A 52 -7.78 -15.26 -1.19
CA GLY A 52 -8.58 -15.53 -2.39
C GLY A 52 -9.44 -14.35 -2.84
N TYR A 53 -10.68 -14.62 -3.28
CA TYR A 53 -11.57 -13.59 -3.83
C TYR A 53 -11.88 -12.46 -2.84
N GLU A 54 -11.88 -12.75 -1.53
CA GLU A 54 -12.17 -11.74 -0.51
C GLU A 54 -11.16 -10.59 -0.51
N VAL A 55 -9.89 -10.85 -0.87
CA VAL A 55 -8.86 -9.80 -1.05
C VAL A 55 -9.32 -8.73 -2.03
N TYR A 56 -9.79 -9.17 -3.20
CA TYR A 56 -10.30 -8.29 -4.25
C TYR A 56 -11.59 -7.59 -3.81
N ASN A 57 -12.49 -8.33 -3.17
CA ASN A 57 -13.77 -7.80 -2.71
C ASN A 57 -13.60 -6.66 -1.68
N CYS A 58 -12.62 -6.78 -0.78
CA CYS A 58 -12.35 -5.77 0.23
C CYS A 58 -11.88 -4.43 -0.34
N LEU A 59 -11.29 -4.40 -1.54
CA LEU A 59 -10.85 -3.16 -2.17
C LEU A 59 -11.98 -2.41 -2.89
N ILE A 60 -13.11 -3.07 -3.19
CA ILE A 60 -14.15 -2.49 -4.05
C ILE A 60 -14.75 -1.20 -3.48
N PRO A 61 -15.15 -1.12 -2.18
CA PRO A 61 -15.86 0.06 -1.68
C PRO A 61 -15.02 1.34 -1.78
N SER A 62 -13.79 1.30 -1.26
CA SER A 62 -12.85 2.44 -1.30
C SER A 62 -12.41 2.80 -2.71
N THR A 63 -12.14 1.81 -3.58
CA THR A 63 -11.83 2.07 -5.00
C THR A 63 -12.97 2.80 -5.68
N SER A 64 -14.21 2.31 -5.50
CA SER A 64 -15.40 2.87 -6.17
C SER A 64 -15.67 4.29 -5.69
N GLN A 65 -15.66 4.54 -4.38
CA GLN A 65 -15.88 5.89 -3.85
C GLN A 65 -14.78 6.88 -4.30
N MET A 66 -13.53 6.44 -4.37
CA MET A 66 -12.47 7.32 -4.86
C MET A 66 -12.61 7.60 -6.37
N LEU A 67 -13.01 6.61 -7.18
CA LEU A 67 -13.31 6.82 -8.59
C LEU A 67 -14.51 7.75 -8.79
N TYR A 68 -15.54 7.63 -7.97
CA TYR A 68 -16.67 8.56 -7.94
C TYR A 68 -16.19 9.99 -7.71
N TYR A 69 -15.40 10.22 -6.66
CA TYR A 69 -14.83 11.52 -6.35
C TYR A 69 -13.98 12.07 -7.52
N LEU A 70 -13.06 11.27 -8.07
CA LEU A 70 -12.21 11.70 -9.20
C LEU A 70 -13.02 12.02 -10.46
N LYS A 71 -14.13 11.32 -10.69
CA LYS A 71 -15.07 11.61 -11.79
C LYS A 71 -15.75 12.95 -11.58
N GLU A 72 -16.25 13.24 -10.38
CA GLU A 72 -16.86 14.55 -10.05
C GLU A 72 -15.86 15.70 -10.21
N GLN A 73 -14.58 15.46 -9.91
CA GLN A 73 -13.49 16.41 -10.15
C GLN A 73 -13.03 16.47 -11.62
N LYS A 74 -13.65 15.72 -12.55
CA LYS A 74 -13.29 15.61 -13.97
C LYS A 74 -11.85 15.12 -14.24
N LYS A 75 -11.26 14.44 -13.25
CA LYS A 75 -9.94 13.82 -13.34
C LYS A 75 -9.97 12.50 -14.11
N VAL A 76 -11.13 11.85 -14.12
CA VAL A 76 -11.46 10.70 -14.99
C VAL A 76 -12.84 10.91 -15.62
N THR A 77 -12.95 10.61 -16.91
CA THR A 77 -14.25 10.57 -17.63
C THR A 77 -14.39 9.30 -18.44
N THR A 78 -13.27 8.85 -19.02
CA THR A 78 -13.10 7.54 -19.64
C THR A 78 -11.76 6.98 -19.19
N ALA A 79 -11.64 5.66 -19.10
CA ALA A 79 -10.46 4.99 -18.60
C ALA A 79 -9.97 3.90 -19.56
N ASN A 80 -8.67 3.66 -19.54
CA ASN A 80 -8.07 2.42 -19.99
C ASN A 80 -7.39 1.77 -18.81
N ILE A 81 -7.53 0.46 -18.66
CA ILE A 81 -6.91 -0.26 -17.56
C ILE A 81 -5.66 -0.94 -18.10
N LEU A 82 -4.54 -0.82 -17.39
CA LEU A 82 -3.36 -1.62 -17.61
C LEU A 82 -3.17 -2.56 -16.43
N SER A 83 -3.30 -3.86 -16.70
CA SER A 83 -3.03 -4.92 -15.75
C SER A 83 -1.61 -5.45 -15.94
N ILE A 84 -0.72 -5.06 -15.03
CA ILE A 84 0.62 -5.64 -14.89
C ILE A 84 0.48 -6.96 -14.12
N LEU A 85 0.73 -8.07 -14.81
CA LEU A 85 0.49 -9.40 -14.27
C LEU A 85 1.58 -9.80 -13.25
N ARG A 86 1.22 -10.51 -12.17
CA ARG A 86 -0.15 -10.89 -11.75
C ARG A 86 -0.77 -9.91 -10.75
N GLY A 87 0.05 -9.10 -10.07
CA GLY A 87 -0.36 -8.25 -8.94
C GLY A 87 -1.53 -7.33 -9.23
N ALA A 88 -1.60 -6.76 -10.44
CA ALA A 88 -2.66 -5.83 -10.80
C ALA A 88 -4.07 -6.44 -10.81
N LEU A 89 -4.17 -7.76 -10.95
CA LEU A 89 -5.45 -8.44 -10.95
C LEU A 89 -6.15 -8.33 -9.59
N ASN A 90 -5.41 -8.10 -8.50
CA ASN A 90 -5.94 -7.91 -7.14
C ASN A 90 -6.82 -6.67 -7.00
N TYR A 91 -6.71 -5.69 -7.90
CA TYR A 91 -7.38 -4.41 -7.77
C TYR A 91 -8.66 -4.36 -8.62
N PRO A 92 -9.80 -3.94 -8.06
CA PRO A 92 -11.11 -4.03 -8.69
C PRO A 92 -11.41 -2.89 -9.67
N LEU A 93 -10.45 -2.52 -10.51
CA LEU A 93 -10.57 -1.31 -11.34
C LEU A 93 -11.71 -1.38 -12.35
N GLU A 94 -11.87 -2.51 -13.04
CA GLU A 94 -12.95 -2.69 -14.03
C GLU A 94 -14.32 -2.64 -13.34
N GLU A 95 -14.48 -3.38 -12.25
CA GLU A 95 -15.74 -3.44 -11.52
C GLU A 95 -16.09 -2.09 -10.88
N SER A 96 -15.13 -1.41 -10.27
CA SER A 96 -15.35 -0.08 -9.70
C SER A 96 -15.66 0.96 -10.77
N CYS A 97 -15.03 0.91 -11.94
CA CYS A 97 -15.43 1.75 -13.07
C CYS A 97 -16.87 1.48 -13.51
N TYR A 98 -17.27 0.21 -13.59
CA TYR A 98 -18.64 -0.17 -13.95
C TYR A 98 -19.66 0.37 -12.94
N ARG A 99 -19.40 0.21 -11.64
CA ARG A 99 -20.26 0.71 -10.55
C ARG A 99 -20.43 2.23 -10.61
N GLU A 100 -19.35 2.94 -10.92
CA GLU A 100 -19.36 4.41 -10.98
C GLU A 100 -19.70 4.99 -12.36
N HIS A 101 -20.16 4.16 -13.30
CA HIS A 101 -20.50 4.56 -14.65
C HIS A 101 -19.37 5.27 -15.40
N ILE A 102 -18.12 4.88 -15.12
CA ILE A 102 -16.93 5.30 -15.86
C ILE A 102 -16.75 4.34 -17.02
N ARG A 103 -16.75 4.88 -18.24
CA ARG A 103 -16.55 4.04 -19.44
C ARG A 103 -15.10 3.58 -19.51
N VAL A 104 -14.90 2.26 -19.48
CA VAL A 104 -13.62 1.62 -19.82
C VAL A 104 -13.61 1.33 -21.32
N HIS A 105 -12.61 1.84 -22.04
CA HIS A 105 -12.47 1.58 -23.48
C HIS A 105 -11.77 0.25 -23.73
N ASP A 106 -10.60 0.07 -23.13
CA ASP A 106 -9.79 -1.12 -23.29
C ASP A 106 -9.13 -1.53 -21.97
N ILE A 107 -8.88 -2.83 -21.86
CA ILE A 107 -8.07 -3.44 -20.78
C ILE A 107 -6.85 -4.08 -21.44
N SER A 108 -5.70 -3.53 -21.13
CA SER A 108 -4.40 -3.97 -21.61
C SER A 108 -3.71 -4.85 -20.57
N PHE A 109 -2.93 -5.81 -21.05
CA PHE A 109 -2.23 -6.76 -20.19
C PHE A 109 -0.75 -6.78 -20.52
N LEU A 110 0.07 -6.71 -19.48
CA LEU A 110 1.52 -6.74 -19.60
C LEU A 110 2.10 -7.66 -18.53
N SER A 111 3.04 -8.52 -18.91
CA SER A 111 3.79 -9.36 -17.98
C SER A 111 5.27 -9.06 -18.11
N SER A 112 5.93 -8.81 -16.98
CA SER A 112 7.36 -8.61 -16.89
C SER A 112 7.91 -9.61 -15.88
N GLU A 113 8.95 -10.35 -16.27
CA GLU A 113 9.66 -11.25 -15.35
C GLU A 113 11.05 -10.69 -15.05
N ARG A 114 11.49 -10.86 -13.79
CA ARG A 114 12.87 -10.62 -13.42
C ARG A 114 13.72 -11.75 -14.00
N VAL A 115 14.71 -11.40 -14.80
CA VAL A 115 15.70 -12.34 -15.33
C VAL A 115 16.79 -12.47 -14.28
N PHE A 116 17.12 -13.69 -13.87
CA PHE A 116 18.19 -13.97 -12.92
C PHE A 116 19.44 -14.48 -13.66
N GLN A 117 20.62 -13.99 -13.31
CA GLN A 117 21.92 -14.60 -13.65
C GLN A 117 22.67 -14.86 -12.34
N GLU A 118 23.16 -16.09 -12.15
CA GLU A 118 23.94 -16.47 -10.95
C GLU A 118 23.26 -16.08 -9.63
N GLU A 119 21.94 -16.29 -9.54
CA GLU A 119 21.09 -15.96 -8.37
C GLU A 119 20.91 -14.45 -8.08
N GLU A 120 21.46 -13.56 -8.92
CA GLU A 120 21.22 -12.12 -8.88
C GLU A 120 20.25 -11.67 -10.00
N ILE A 121 19.45 -10.63 -9.74
CA ILE A 121 18.54 -10.05 -10.73
C ILE A 121 19.36 -9.33 -11.81
N ALA A 122 19.43 -9.91 -13.02
CA ALA A 122 20.16 -9.39 -14.17
C ALA A 122 19.35 -8.37 -15.01
N GLY A 123 18.02 -8.33 -14.88
CA GLY A 123 17.17 -7.37 -15.58
C GLY A 123 15.67 -7.71 -15.53
N LEU A 124 14.85 -6.93 -16.23
CA LEU A 124 13.42 -7.18 -16.43
C LEU A 124 13.14 -7.42 -17.91
N GLU A 125 12.43 -8.48 -18.26
CA GLU A 125 12.04 -8.80 -19.64
C GLU A 125 10.51 -8.85 -19.77
N ILE A 126 9.97 -8.18 -20.79
CA ILE A 126 8.54 -8.27 -21.12
C ILE A 126 8.26 -9.62 -21.79
N LYS A 127 7.55 -10.50 -21.09
CA LYS A 127 7.18 -11.84 -21.60
C LYS A 127 5.88 -11.83 -22.39
N TYR A 128 4.97 -10.93 -22.03
CA TYR A 128 3.67 -10.79 -22.69
C TYR A 128 3.26 -9.33 -22.72
N SER A 129 2.73 -8.90 -23.86
CA SER A 129 2.24 -7.53 -24.04
C SER A 129 1.07 -7.54 -25.01
N LYS A 130 -0.12 -7.19 -24.51
CA LYS A 130 -1.29 -6.86 -25.31
C LYS A 130 -1.76 -5.47 -24.89
N LEU A 131 -1.24 -4.46 -25.57
CA LEU A 131 -1.57 -3.06 -25.34
C LEU A 131 -2.55 -2.58 -26.40
N THR A 132 -3.58 -1.88 -25.96
CA THR A 132 -4.41 -1.04 -26.84
C THR A 132 -4.16 0.42 -26.49
N MET A 133 -4.16 1.27 -27.50
CA MET A 133 -3.96 2.71 -27.34
C MET A 133 -5.28 3.44 -27.55
N VAL A 134 -5.60 4.31 -26.61
CA VAL A 134 -6.67 5.31 -26.76
C VAL A 134 -6.05 6.68 -26.51
N PRO A 135 -6.02 7.58 -27.51
CA PRO A 135 -5.40 8.89 -27.35
C PRO A 135 -6.10 9.73 -26.28
N ASP A 136 -5.32 10.57 -25.58
CA ASP A 136 -5.81 11.58 -24.63
C ASP A 136 -6.65 10.99 -23.48
N SER A 137 -6.35 9.73 -23.13
CA SER A 137 -7.08 8.99 -22.11
C SER A 137 -6.37 8.98 -20.76
N THR A 138 -7.15 8.66 -19.72
CA THR A 138 -6.66 8.29 -18.39
C THR A 138 -6.29 6.81 -18.40
N LEU A 139 -5.04 6.50 -18.07
CA LEU A 139 -4.61 5.12 -17.82
C LEU A 139 -4.76 4.80 -16.33
N MET A 140 -5.41 3.70 -16.00
CA MET A 140 -5.60 3.20 -14.64
C MET A 140 -4.75 1.96 -14.39
N ILE A 141 -4.06 1.95 -13.26
CA ILE A 141 -3.22 0.84 -12.82
C ILE A 141 -3.54 0.53 -11.36
N GLY A 142 -3.64 -0.75 -11.05
CA GLY A 142 -3.64 -1.22 -9.67
C GLY A 142 -2.40 -2.05 -9.49
N ASP A 143 -1.56 -1.77 -8.50
CA ASP A 143 -0.43 -2.65 -8.19
C ASP A 143 0.15 -2.37 -6.80
N ILE A 144 0.89 -3.31 -6.23
CA ILE A 144 1.68 -3.07 -5.02
C ILE A 144 2.99 -2.36 -5.42
N ILE A 145 3.22 -1.17 -4.86
CA ILE A 145 4.45 -0.41 -5.14
C ILE A 145 5.42 -0.57 -3.98
N ALA A 146 6.24 -1.62 -4.05
CA ALA A 146 7.42 -1.79 -3.22
C ALA A 146 8.62 -1.03 -3.81
N SER A 147 9.63 -1.74 -4.37
CA SER A 147 10.79 -1.09 -4.99
C SER A 147 10.44 -0.25 -6.22
N GLY A 148 9.28 -0.51 -6.84
CA GLY A 148 8.75 0.21 -8.01
C GLY A 148 9.49 -0.06 -9.33
N GLU A 149 10.51 -0.92 -9.34
CA GLU A 149 11.30 -1.23 -10.54
C GLU A 149 10.47 -1.81 -11.68
N THR A 150 9.60 -2.78 -11.37
CA THR A 150 8.69 -3.38 -12.34
C THR A 150 7.76 -2.31 -12.92
N LEU A 151 7.18 -1.45 -12.07
CA LEU A 151 6.30 -0.37 -12.50
C LEU A 151 7.02 0.61 -13.41
N ILE A 152 8.25 1.03 -13.09
CA ILE A 152 9.06 1.94 -13.92
C ILE A 152 9.28 1.32 -15.31
N HIS A 153 9.72 0.06 -15.36
CA HIS A 153 9.99 -0.63 -16.61
C HIS A 153 8.72 -0.74 -17.47
N CYS A 154 7.61 -1.12 -16.86
CA CYS A 154 6.31 -1.24 -17.52
C CYS A 154 5.79 0.12 -18.03
N LEU A 155 5.88 1.16 -17.21
CA LEU A 155 5.44 2.51 -17.59
C LEU A 155 6.29 3.08 -18.72
N ARG A 156 7.61 2.93 -18.68
CA ARG A 156 8.49 3.34 -19.79
C ARG A 156 8.12 2.63 -21.09
N TYR A 157 7.92 1.31 -21.04
CA TYR A 157 7.48 0.54 -22.20
C TYR A 157 6.12 1.03 -22.75
N VAL A 158 5.15 1.28 -21.88
CA VAL A 158 3.82 1.80 -22.27
C VAL A 158 3.94 3.20 -22.86
N THR A 159 4.73 4.07 -22.26
CA THR A 159 4.93 5.42 -22.75
C THR A 159 5.60 5.41 -24.13
N ASP A 160 6.64 4.61 -24.33
CA ASP A 160 7.28 4.45 -25.64
C ASP A 160 6.32 3.86 -26.68
N PHE A 161 5.48 2.90 -26.29
CA PHE A 161 4.43 2.37 -27.15
C PHE A 161 3.47 3.49 -27.63
N TYR A 162 2.97 4.34 -26.72
CA TYR A 162 2.10 5.46 -27.10
C TYR A 162 2.82 6.46 -28.02
N ARG A 163 4.08 6.81 -27.71
CA ARG A 163 4.88 7.74 -28.53
C ARG A 163 5.10 7.23 -29.94
N ASN A 164 5.48 5.95 -30.09
CA ASN A 164 5.74 5.33 -31.39
C ASN A 164 4.49 5.27 -32.28
N HIS A 165 3.29 5.39 -31.69
CA HIS A 165 2.02 5.43 -32.41
C HIS A 165 1.41 6.84 -32.50
N GLY A 166 2.16 7.89 -32.17
CA GLY A 166 1.68 9.28 -32.27
C GLY A 166 0.57 9.65 -31.30
N ALA A 167 0.44 8.90 -30.19
CA ALA A 167 -0.56 9.12 -29.15
C ALA A 167 0.08 9.62 -27.85
N LYS A 168 -0.75 10.16 -26.97
CA LYS A 168 -0.37 10.65 -25.65
C LYS A 168 -1.38 10.22 -24.60
N LEU A 169 -0.91 10.09 -23.36
CA LEU A 169 -1.75 9.95 -22.18
C LEU A 169 -2.06 11.33 -21.61
N ARG A 170 -3.28 11.50 -21.08
CA ARG A 170 -3.67 12.72 -20.35
C ARG A 170 -3.07 12.70 -18.94
N ASN A 171 -3.35 11.62 -18.21
CA ASN A 171 -2.90 11.36 -16.84
C ASN A 171 -2.87 9.86 -16.57
N ILE A 172 -2.28 9.47 -15.44
CA ILE A 172 -2.28 8.09 -14.96
C ILE A 172 -2.82 8.04 -13.53
N ILE A 173 -3.84 7.22 -13.28
CA ILE A 173 -4.38 6.98 -11.95
C ILE A 173 -3.86 5.64 -11.45
N ILE A 174 -3.29 5.62 -10.25
CA ILE A 174 -2.75 4.42 -9.62
C ILE A 174 -3.47 4.16 -8.31
N PHE A 175 -3.95 2.93 -8.12
CA PHE A 175 -4.41 2.43 -6.83
C PHE A 175 -3.38 1.46 -6.27
N THR A 176 -2.96 1.64 -5.03
CA THR A 176 -1.83 0.88 -4.49
C THR A 176 -1.90 0.65 -2.99
N ILE A 177 -1.37 -0.49 -2.56
CA ILE A 177 -0.77 -0.63 -1.24
C ILE A 177 0.73 -0.48 -1.48
N GLY A 178 1.34 0.56 -0.93
CA GLY A 178 2.71 0.91 -1.33
C GLY A 178 3.42 1.82 -0.35
N GLY A 179 4.71 2.02 -0.62
CA GLY A 179 5.58 2.78 0.26
C GLY A 179 5.98 4.15 -0.24
N THR A 180 6.67 4.89 0.62
CA THR A 180 7.18 6.26 0.37
C THR A 180 8.09 6.33 -0.86
N LYS A 181 8.85 5.28 -1.15
CA LYS A 181 9.70 5.16 -2.36
C LYS A 181 8.90 5.30 -3.67
N GLY A 182 7.63 4.88 -3.67
CA GLY A 182 6.75 5.03 -4.82
C GLY A 182 6.55 6.50 -5.23
N ILE A 183 6.51 7.42 -4.26
CA ILE A 183 6.36 8.86 -4.52
C ILE A 183 7.55 9.39 -5.31
N GLU A 184 8.78 9.10 -4.87
CA GLU A 184 9.99 9.55 -5.58
C GLU A 184 10.03 9.05 -7.02
N ILE A 185 9.67 7.78 -7.22
CA ILE A 185 9.63 7.13 -8.53
C ILE A 185 8.63 7.84 -9.45
N LEU A 186 7.41 8.08 -8.98
CA LEU A 186 6.36 8.70 -9.78
C LEU A 186 6.66 10.17 -10.08
N GLU A 187 7.29 10.89 -9.15
CA GLU A 187 7.76 12.27 -9.39
C GLU A 187 8.84 12.34 -10.47
N ASN A 188 9.78 11.39 -10.48
CA ASN A 188 10.81 11.31 -11.52
C ASN A 188 10.20 10.92 -12.87
N LEU A 189 9.30 9.93 -12.90
CA LEU A 189 8.59 9.55 -14.12
C LEU A 189 7.76 10.70 -14.71
N THR A 190 7.14 11.55 -13.88
CA THR A 190 6.42 12.73 -14.39
C THR A 190 7.36 13.70 -15.09
N ARG A 191 8.58 13.91 -14.57
CA ARG A 191 9.57 14.76 -15.23
C ARG A 191 10.00 14.17 -16.56
N ASP A 192 10.38 12.88 -16.56
CA ASP A 192 10.77 12.14 -17.76
C ASP A 192 9.66 12.21 -18.82
N ILE A 193 8.39 12.00 -18.42
CA ILE A 193 7.25 12.02 -19.34
C ILE A 193 7.01 13.41 -19.94
N ARG A 194 7.14 14.46 -19.12
CA ARG A 194 6.92 15.84 -19.56
C ARG A 194 7.98 16.34 -20.53
N GLU A 195 9.14 15.68 -20.66
CA GLU A 195 10.13 16.02 -21.69
C GLU A 195 9.61 15.82 -23.12
N PHE A 196 8.71 14.85 -23.34
CA PHE A 196 8.10 14.60 -24.64
C PHE A 196 6.60 14.91 -24.69
N TRP A 197 5.90 14.90 -23.55
CA TRP A 197 4.50 15.35 -23.44
C TRP A 197 4.37 16.44 -22.37
N PRO A 198 4.67 17.72 -22.69
CA PRO A 198 4.61 18.82 -21.71
C PRO A 198 3.25 18.99 -21.04
N GLU A 199 2.16 18.60 -21.73
CA GLU A 199 0.77 18.66 -21.25
C GLU A 199 0.35 17.46 -20.39
N PHE A 200 1.26 16.52 -20.07
CA PHE A 200 0.93 15.40 -19.19
C PHE A 200 0.59 15.91 -17.78
N GLU A 201 -0.65 15.68 -17.34
CA GLU A 201 -1.16 16.25 -16.08
C GLU A 201 -0.43 15.64 -14.86
N GLY A 202 0.12 14.43 -14.99
CA GLY A 202 0.85 13.74 -13.93
C GLY A 202 0.17 12.45 -13.47
N PHE A 203 0.62 11.94 -12.33
CA PHE A 203 0.01 10.82 -11.64
C PHE A 203 -0.99 11.29 -10.58
N ILE A 204 -2.08 10.54 -10.43
CA ILE A 204 -2.97 10.60 -9.27
C ILE A 204 -2.85 9.24 -8.58
N THR A 205 -2.24 9.19 -7.41
CA THR A 205 -1.97 7.93 -6.71
C THR A 205 -2.80 7.84 -5.45
N VAL A 206 -3.53 6.75 -5.31
CA VAL A 206 -4.43 6.46 -4.20
C VAL A 206 -3.85 5.29 -3.42
N TYR A 207 -3.46 5.55 -2.18
CA TYR A 207 -2.93 4.56 -1.25
C TYR A 207 -4.03 4.06 -0.33
N TYR A 208 -4.13 2.75 -0.16
CA TYR A 208 -5.03 2.16 0.84
C TYR A 208 -4.39 2.21 2.22
N GLU A 209 -5.10 2.81 3.17
CA GLU A 209 -4.81 2.92 4.61
C GLU A 209 -3.52 3.66 5.02
N GLY A 210 -2.58 3.87 4.11
CA GLY A 210 -1.35 4.59 4.39
C GLY A 210 -0.33 4.53 3.27
N ILE A 211 0.71 5.35 3.42
CA ILE A 211 1.92 5.32 2.60
C ILE A 211 3.03 4.79 3.50
N PHE A 212 3.41 3.53 3.32
CA PHE A 212 4.18 2.81 4.33
C PHE A 212 5.69 3.03 4.21
N GLY A 213 6.39 2.90 5.33
CA GLY A 213 7.83 2.68 5.32
C GLY A 213 8.15 1.27 4.85
N MET A 214 9.41 1.04 4.48
CA MET A 214 9.89 -0.25 4.00
C MET A 214 11.20 -0.59 4.68
N TYR A 215 11.34 -1.83 5.16
CA TYR A 215 12.54 -2.22 5.89
C TYR A 215 13.78 -2.05 5.00
N GLU A 216 14.83 -1.44 5.55
CA GLU A 216 16.14 -1.33 4.89
C GLU A 216 17.07 -2.48 5.30
N ASP A 217 16.73 -3.18 6.38
CA ASP A 217 17.46 -4.31 6.96
C ASP A 217 16.49 -5.40 7.47
N LYS A 218 16.96 -6.27 8.37
CA LYS A 218 16.18 -7.36 8.95
C LYS A 218 15.21 -6.92 10.06
N GLY A 219 15.19 -5.63 10.42
CA GLY A 219 14.42 -5.08 11.53
C GLY A 219 14.84 -5.63 12.89
N VAL A 220 14.13 -5.22 13.93
CA VAL A 220 14.33 -5.72 15.31
C VAL A 220 14.04 -7.22 15.42
N SER A 221 13.12 -7.73 14.60
CA SER A 221 12.79 -9.16 14.57
C SER A 221 13.96 -10.04 14.10
N GLY A 222 14.85 -9.50 13.27
CA GLY A 222 15.88 -10.27 12.56
C GLY A 222 15.34 -11.13 11.40
N ILE A 223 14.05 -11.02 11.07
CA ILE A 223 13.36 -11.87 10.09
C ILE A 223 13.01 -11.10 8.82
N ASN A 224 12.60 -9.84 8.96
CA ASN A 224 12.02 -9.02 7.91
C ASN A 224 12.88 -8.94 6.64
N LEU A 225 12.26 -8.76 5.49
CA LEU A 225 12.94 -8.69 4.19
C LEU A 225 13.19 -7.22 3.80
N PRO A 226 14.47 -6.83 3.61
CA PRO A 226 14.82 -5.51 3.12
C PRO A 226 14.21 -5.24 1.74
N ASN A 227 13.75 -4.01 1.52
CA ASN A 227 13.16 -3.56 0.26
C ASN A 227 11.88 -4.31 -0.18
N VAL A 228 11.26 -5.08 0.73
CA VAL A 228 10.07 -5.90 0.46
C VAL A 228 9.00 -5.66 1.51
N ASP A 229 9.34 -5.81 2.80
CA ASP A 229 8.35 -5.71 3.87
C ASP A 229 8.03 -4.26 4.21
N PHE A 230 6.74 -3.95 4.33
CA PHE A 230 6.19 -2.66 4.74
C PHE A 230 5.88 -2.61 6.24
N TYR A 231 6.01 -1.42 6.81
CA TYR A 231 5.71 -1.12 8.20
C TYR A 231 5.42 0.38 8.39
N TRP A 232 5.09 0.81 9.61
CA TRP A 232 4.66 2.19 9.85
C TRP A 232 5.80 3.20 9.97
N LYS A 233 7.00 2.79 10.42
CA LYS A 233 8.12 3.70 10.65
C LYS A 233 8.52 4.42 9.36
N GLY A 234 8.58 5.75 9.42
CA GLY A 234 8.89 6.58 8.26
C GLY A 234 7.79 6.62 7.20
N GLY A 235 6.60 6.09 7.49
CA GLY A 235 5.40 6.18 6.66
C GLY A 235 4.32 7.07 7.27
N ILE A 236 3.20 7.19 6.57
CA ILE A 236 1.98 7.86 7.01
C ILE A 236 0.87 6.81 7.07
N VAL A 237 0.13 6.78 8.17
CA VAL A 237 -1.00 5.87 8.35
C VAL A 237 -2.28 6.69 8.49
N ALA A 238 -3.40 6.22 7.94
CA ALA A 238 -4.70 6.85 8.13
C ALA A 238 -5.14 6.76 9.61
N PRO A 239 -5.74 7.81 10.19
CA PRO A 239 -6.22 7.82 11.58
C PRO A 239 -7.11 6.62 11.92
N GLU A 240 -8.00 6.23 11.00
CA GLU A 240 -8.94 5.12 11.17
C GLU A 240 -8.24 3.76 11.11
N PHE A 241 -7.22 3.60 10.28
CA PHE A 241 -6.42 2.36 10.22
C PHE A 241 -5.66 2.17 11.52
N ARG A 242 -4.94 3.21 11.97
CA ARG A 242 -4.22 3.18 13.25
C ARG A 242 -5.17 2.82 14.39
N ARG A 243 -6.35 3.46 14.44
CA ARG A 243 -7.36 3.16 15.45
C ARG A 243 -7.70 1.68 15.48
N GLU A 244 -8.03 1.12 14.32
CA GLU A 244 -8.48 -0.27 14.21
C GLU A 244 -7.35 -1.23 14.55
N THR A 245 -6.16 -1.06 13.96
CA THR A 245 -4.97 -1.88 14.24
C THR A 245 -4.67 -1.92 15.74
N LEU A 246 -4.64 -0.76 16.41
CA LEU A 246 -4.33 -0.66 17.84
C LEU A 246 -5.51 -1.00 18.76
N SER A 247 -6.68 -1.34 18.20
CA SER A 247 -7.79 -1.92 18.97
C SER A 247 -7.71 -3.45 19.05
N MET A 248 -6.83 -4.04 18.24
CA MET A 248 -6.51 -5.47 18.20
C MET A 248 -5.12 -5.70 18.80
N CYS A 249 -4.82 -6.93 19.23
CA CYS A 249 -3.54 -7.25 19.86
C CYS A 249 -2.41 -7.35 18.82
N SER A 250 -2.57 -8.27 17.87
CA SER A 250 -1.51 -8.81 17.02
C SER A 250 -1.23 -8.09 15.69
N PRO A 251 -2.18 -7.44 15.00
CA PRO A 251 -1.97 -6.95 13.63
C PRO A 251 -0.78 -6.00 13.46
N LEU A 252 -0.45 -5.20 14.48
CA LEU A 252 0.72 -4.32 14.47
C LEU A 252 2.04 -5.08 14.29
N PHE A 253 2.12 -6.33 14.75
CA PHE A 253 3.33 -7.13 14.78
C PHE A 253 3.48 -8.08 13.59
N GLU A 254 2.53 -8.09 12.65
CA GLU A 254 2.63 -8.84 11.41
C GLU A 254 3.92 -8.46 10.64
N LYS A 255 4.42 -9.41 9.84
CA LYS A 255 5.68 -9.25 9.09
C LYS A 255 5.66 -7.99 8.24
N CYS A 256 4.59 -7.82 7.49
CA CYS A 256 4.38 -6.78 6.50
C CYS A 256 2.93 -6.29 6.58
N ILE A 257 2.67 -5.03 6.21
CA ILE A 257 1.31 -4.48 6.05
C ILE A 257 0.49 -5.27 5.03
N ILE A 258 1.14 -5.80 4.00
CA ILE A 258 0.55 -6.71 3.03
C ILE A 258 1.58 -7.78 2.68
N TYR A 259 1.30 -9.02 3.05
CA TYR A 259 2.02 -10.19 2.53
C TYR A 259 1.88 -10.26 1.00
N ASP A 260 2.63 -11.13 0.33
CA ASP A 260 2.62 -11.17 -1.14
C ASP A 260 1.18 -11.23 -1.69
N GLY A 261 0.76 -10.14 -2.35
CA GLY A 261 -0.62 -10.00 -2.80
C GLY A 261 -0.99 -11.01 -3.88
N GLY A 262 0.00 -11.52 -4.64
CA GLY A 262 -0.17 -12.61 -5.57
C GLY A 262 -0.44 -13.92 -4.83
N ALA A 263 0.42 -14.28 -3.87
CA ALA A 263 0.27 -15.51 -3.10
C ALA A 263 -1.02 -15.51 -2.29
N ARG A 264 -1.32 -14.41 -1.61
CA ARG A 264 -2.52 -14.26 -0.77
C ARG A 264 -3.83 -14.49 -1.54
N ARG A 265 -3.86 -14.22 -2.84
CA ARG A 265 -5.05 -14.46 -3.69
C ARG A 265 -4.98 -15.76 -4.50
N TYR A 266 -3.83 -16.11 -5.04
CA TYR A 266 -3.70 -17.15 -6.07
C TYR A 266 -2.91 -18.37 -5.60
N GLU A 267 -1.96 -18.21 -4.68
CA GLU A 267 -1.11 -19.27 -4.13
C GLU A 267 -1.29 -19.32 -2.60
N ILE A 268 -2.54 -19.54 -2.16
CA ILE A 268 -2.94 -19.43 -0.74
C ILE A 268 -2.08 -20.30 0.19
N HIS A 269 -1.58 -21.44 -0.29
CA HIS A 269 -0.69 -22.31 0.47
C HIS A 269 0.67 -21.64 0.75
N GLU A 270 1.28 -21.00 -0.25
CA GLU A 270 2.52 -20.23 -0.07
C GLU A 270 2.31 -19.06 0.91
N HIS A 271 1.16 -18.38 0.83
CA HIS A 271 0.80 -17.34 1.81
C HIS A 271 0.68 -17.89 3.23
N VAL A 272 0.04 -19.05 3.39
CA VAL A 272 -0.08 -19.71 4.70
C VAL A 272 1.29 -20.09 5.25
N GLU A 273 2.15 -20.68 4.42
CA GLU A 273 3.53 -21.02 4.77
C GLU A 273 4.30 -19.77 5.19
N GLU A 274 4.26 -18.68 4.41
CA GLU A 274 4.98 -17.44 4.71
C GLU A 274 4.59 -16.84 6.07
N VAL A 275 3.28 -16.75 6.35
CA VAL A 275 2.78 -16.20 7.61
C VAL A 275 3.19 -17.09 8.79
N LEU A 276 3.05 -18.41 8.65
CA LEU A 276 3.44 -19.35 9.70
C LEU A 276 4.96 -19.38 9.92
N GLU A 277 5.76 -19.32 8.86
CA GLU A 277 7.23 -19.23 8.96
C GLU A 277 7.66 -17.98 9.74
N PHE A 278 7.03 -16.83 9.47
CA PHE A 278 7.29 -15.61 10.22
C PHE A 278 6.97 -15.78 11.70
N TRP A 279 5.74 -16.19 12.04
CA TRP A 279 5.32 -16.27 13.43
C TRP A 279 6.03 -17.38 14.22
N ASN A 280 6.33 -18.53 13.60
CA ASN A 280 7.21 -19.53 14.20
C ASN A 280 8.61 -18.97 14.42
N GLY A 281 9.15 -18.22 13.46
CA GLY A 281 10.44 -17.54 13.60
C GLY A 281 10.47 -16.48 14.70
N ILE A 282 9.37 -15.77 14.95
CA ILE A 282 9.22 -14.85 16.09
C ILE A 282 9.23 -15.66 17.40
N LYS A 283 8.45 -16.75 17.47
CA LYS A 283 8.36 -17.60 18.65
C LYS A 283 9.72 -18.20 19.03
N GLU A 284 10.46 -18.75 18.08
CA GLU A 284 11.80 -19.33 18.30
C GLU A 284 12.82 -18.29 18.83
N ARG A 285 12.65 -17.03 18.44
CA ARG A 285 13.54 -15.92 18.80
C ARG A 285 12.99 -15.06 19.94
N ALA A 286 11.85 -15.39 20.54
CA ALA A 286 11.17 -14.53 21.49
C ALA A 286 12.04 -14.13 22.69
N GLY A 287 12.92 -15.02 23.17
CA GLY A 287 13.88 -14.71 24.24
C GLY A 287 15.10 -13.87 23.83
N GLN A 288 15.27 -13.58 22.54
CA GLN A 288 16.38 -12.81 21.97
C GLN A 288 15.93 -11.42 21.48
N ILE A 289 14.64 -11.23 21.25
CA ILE A 289 14.06 -9.98 20.76
C ILE A 289 13.61 -9.14 21.96
N ASP A 290 14.09 -7.90 22.04
CA ASP A 290 13.56 -6.94 23.00
C ASP A 290 12.17 -6.47 22.54
N PHE A 291 11.12 -6.86 23.27
CA PHE A 291 9.75 -6.59 22.85
C PHE A 291 9.40 -5.09 22.85
N GLY A 292 10.02 -4.31 23.75
CA GLY A 292 9.85 -2.85 23.78
C GLY A 292 10.39 -2.19 22.50
N THR A 293 11.61 -2.55 22.12
CA THR A 293 12.25 -2.06 20.88
C THR A 293 11.46 -2.50 19.64
N LEU A 294 10.91 -3.71 19.64
CA LEU A 294 10.04 -4.17 18.54
C LEU A 294 8.75 -3.34 18.47
N LEU A 295 8.11 -3.05 19.61
CA LEU A 295 6.92 -2.20 19.67
C LEU A 295 7.21 -0.78 19.14
N GLU A 296 8.32 -0.17 19.56
CA GLU A 296 8.77 1.14 19.07
C GLU A 296 9.04 1.13 17.55
N GLU A 297 9.68 0.08 17.03
CA GLU A 297 9.89 -0.10 15.60
C GLU A 297 8.56 -0.18 14.83
N LYS A 298 7.60 -0.96 15.34
CA LYS A 298 6.31 -1.16 14.68
C LYS A 298 5.41 0.08 14.76
N LEU A 299 5.47 0.86 15.85
CA LEU A 299 4.77 2.15 15.95
C LEU A 299 5.44 3.24 15.10
N GLY A 300 6.77 3.17 14.98
CA GLY A 300 7.57 4.08 14.18
C GLY A 300 8.32 5.16 14.96
N TYR A 301 8.35 5.08 16.29
CA TYR A 301 9.01 6.04 17.18
C TYR A 301 9.29 5.45 18.57
N GLU A 302 10.23 6.07 19.28
CA GLU A 302 10.61 5.73 20.65
C GLU A 302 9.50 6.09 21.65
N LEU A 303 9.43 5.34 22.77
CA LEU A 303 8.47 5.54 23.84
C LEU A 303 9.19 5.93 25.16
N PRO A 304 8.59 6.80 26.00
CA PRO A 304 7.33 7.51 25.79
C PRO A 304 7.50 8.67 24.79
N ILE A 305 6.46 8.92 24.00
CA ILE A 305 6.38 10.05 23.06
C ILE A 305 5.44 11.13 23.62
N SER A 306 5.72 12.41 23.36
CA SER A 306 4.79 13.51 23.71
C SER A 306 3.61 13.56 22.73
N TYR A 307 2.52 14.25 23.08
CA TYR A 307 1.39 14.41 22.15
C TYR A 307 1.80 15.23 20.91
N GLU A 308 2.60 16.26 21.11
CA GLU A 308 3.11 17.13 20.05
C GLU A 308 4.03 16.36 19.08
N ASP A 309 4.98 15.59 19.61
CA ASP A 309 5.87 14.76 18.79
C ASP A 309 5.11 13.62 18.11
N TRP A 310 4.09 13.05 18.79
CA TRP A 310 3.22 12.03 18.21
C TRP A 310 2.39 12.57 17.04
N ILE A 311 1.89 13.81 17.13
CA ILE A 311 1.21 14.45 16.00
C ILE A 311 2.16 14.55 14.80
N HIS A 312 3.40 14.99 15.05
CA HIS A 312 4.38 15.23 14.01
C HIS A 312 4.87 13.93 13.36
N ALA A 313 5.23 12.94 14.16
CA ALA A 313 5.64 11.62 13.69
C ALA A 313 4.59 10.93 12.81
N ASN A 314 3.32 11.34 12.96
CA ASN A 314 2.18 10.77 12.26
C ASN A 314 1.58 11.69 11.20
N HIS A 315 2.13 12.89 11.00
CA HIS A 315 1.67 13.86 10.00
C HIS A 315 0.22 14.32 10.22
N TYR A 316 -0.22 14.40 11.49
CA TYR A 316 -1.61 14.65 11.89
C TYR A 316 -1.91 16.11 12.27
N GLU A 317 -1.05 17.07 11.90
CA GLU A 317 -1.18 18.49 12.25
C GLU A 317 -2.50 19.10 11.77
N LYS A 318 -3.13 18.49 10.77
CA LYS A 318 -4.34 18.96 10.08
C LYS A 318 -5.57 18.14 10.42
N ILE A 319 -5.42 17.07 11.19
CA ILE A 319 -6.52 16.27 11.71
C ILE A 319 -7.14 17.00 12.91
N ARG A 320 -8.45 16.84 13.11
CA ARG A 320 -9.17 17.55 14.17
C ARG A 320 -8.56 17.21 15.54
N PRO A 321 -8.23 18.22 16.39
CA PRO A 321 -7.60 17.97 17.69
C PRO A 321 -8.37 17.05 18.64
N ALA A 322 -9.69 16.96 18.51
CA ALA A 322 -10.50 16.04 19.32
C ALA A 322 -10.22 14.57 18.97
N ASP A 323 -10.09 14.27 17.67
CA ASP A 323 -9.85 12.91 17.17
C ASP A 323 -8.43 12.47 17.50
N THR A 324 -7.44 13.33 17.26
CA THR A 324 -6.04 13.02 17.55
C THR A 324 -5.76 12.87 19.05
N LYS A 325 -6.36 13.71 19.91
CA LYS A 325 -6.25 13.51 21.37
C LYS A 325 -6.87 12.21 21.85
N TRP A 326 -7.94 11.76 21.20
CA TRP A 326 -8.55 10.47 21.51
C TRP A 326 -7.66 9.32 21.04
N LEU A 327 -7.16 9.37 19.80
CA LEU A 327 -6.25 8.37 19.23
C LEU A 327 -4.96 8.23 20.04
N TYR A 328 -4.36 9.36 20.42
CA TYR A 328 -3.17 9.36 21.26
C TYR A 328 -3.41 8.62 22.59
N ARG A 329 -4.54 8.87 23.27
CA ARG A 329 -4.88 8.15 24.51
C ARG A 329 -5.13 6.66 24.27
N GLN A 330 -5.77 6.30 23.16
CA GLN A 330 -5.98 4.90 22.80
C GLN A 330 -4.63 4.20 22.63
N GLU A 331 -3.69 4.80 21.90
CA GLU A 331 -2.37 4.24 21.70
C GLU A 331 -1.60 4.12 23.01
N GLN A 332 -1.66 5.12 23.89
CA GLN A 332 -1.07 4.98 25.23
C GLN A 332 -1.67 3.79 26.01
N GLY A 333 -2.98 3.56 25.87
CA GLY A 333 -3.64 2.38 26.45
C GLY A 333 -3.19 1.07 25.81
N TYR A 334 -2.95 1.06 24.50
CA TYR A 334 -2.39 -0.09 23.78
C TYR A 334 -0.96 -0.39 24.25
N VAL A 335 -0.09 0.62 24.29
CA VAL A 335 1.29 0.49 24.80
C VAL A 335 1.31 -0.06 26.22
N GLU A 336 0.41 0.43 27.09
CA GLU A 336 0.30 -0.09 28.46
C GLU A 336 -0.17 -1.54 28.51
N SER A 337 -1.10 -1.94 27.63
CA SER A 337 -1.60 -3.32 27.59
C SER A 337 -0.54 -4.32 27.11
N MET A 338 0.34 -3.90 26.20
CA MET A 338 1.45 -4.74 25.70
C MET A 338 2.48 -5.10 26.77
N LYS A 339 2.60 -4.32 27.86
CA LYS A 339 3.54 -4.62 28.96
C LYS A 339 3.25 -5.93 29.69
N ASN A 340 2.02 -6.44 29.60
CA ASN A 340 1.58 -7.65 30.29
C ASN A 340 1.60 -8.90 29.39
N ILE A 341 2.11 -8.79 28.16
CA ILE A 341 2.13 -9.87 27.18
C ILE A 341 3.59 -10.19 26.85
N THR A 342 3.95 -11.46 26.80
CA THR A 342 5.25 -11.87 26.27
C THR A 342 5.19 -12.10 24.76
N LEU A 343 6.30 -11.87 24.06
CA LEU A 343 6.37 -12.11 22.62
C LEU A 343 6.13 -13.58 22.25
N GLU A 344 6.50 -14.52 23.14
CA GLU A 344 6.24 -15.95 22.95
C GLU A 344 4.74 -16.27 23.02
N GLU A 345 4.02 -15.71 24.00
CA GLU A 345 2.55 -15.86 24.12
C GLU A 345 1.83 -15.25 22.92
N LEU A 346 2.24 -14.04 22.51
CA LEU A 346 1.68 -13.37 21.34
C LEU A 346 1.86 -14.22 20.08
N ALA A 347 3.07 -14.74 19.85
CA ALA A 347 3.36 -15.56 18.68
C ALA A 347 2.59 -16.88 18.70
N GLN A 348 2.54 -17.56 19.86
CA GLN A 348 1.78 -18.80 20.00
C GLN A 348 0.28 -18.59 19.73
N GLN A 349 -0.31 -17.56 20.34
CA GLN A 349 -1.71 -17.22 20.12
C GLN A 349 -1.97 -16.97 18.64
N ARG A 350 -1.09 -16.22 17.97
CA ARG A 350 -1.27 -15.87 16.56
C ARG A 350 -1.14 -17.08 15.64
N ILE A 351 -0.20 -17.98 15.90
CA ILE A 351 -0.07 -19.26 15.18
C ILE A 351 -1.35 -20.08 15.31
N ASP A 352 -1.90 -20.20 16.51
CA ASP A 352 -3.11 -20.99 16.76
C ASP A 352 -4.33 -20.39 16.06
N GLU A 353 -4.51 -19.07 16.14
CA GLU A 353 -5.58 -18.33 15.46
C GLU A 353 -5.51 -18.51 13.95
N PHE A 354 -4.34 -18.26 13.36
CA PHE A 354 -4.14 -18.32 11.91
C PHE A 354 -4.30 -19.75 11.38
N THR A 355 -3.69 -20.74 12.06
CA THR A 355 -3.84 -22.17 11.75
C THR A 355 -5.29 -22.60 11.84
N GLY A 356 -6.02 -22.13 12.85
CA GLY A 356 -7.45 -22.42 13.02
C GLY A 356 -8.29 -21.86 11.88
N ALA A 357 -8.06 -20.61 11.50
CA ALA A 357 -8.83 -19.91 10.46
C ALA A 357 -8.57 -20.47 9.05
N LEU A 358 -7.33 -20.82 8.73
CA LEU A 358 -6.92 -21.31 7.42
C LEU A 358 -6.70 -22.82 7.36
N ARG A 359 -7.21 -23.57 8.34
CA ARG A 359 -7.08 -25.04 8.42
C ARG A 359 -7.44 -25.77 7.12
N LYS A 360 -8.39 -25.26 6.34
CA LYS A 360 -8.81 -25.85 5.07
C LYS A 360 -7.77 -25.76 3.94
N TYR A 361 -6.74 -24.93 4.12
CA TYR A 361 -5.63 -24.73 3.18
C TYR A 361 -4.32 -25.34 3.67
N ILE A 362 -4.28 -25.88 4.89
CA ILE A 362 -3.13 -26.59 5.47
C ILE A 362 -3.30 -28.07 5.13
N LEU A 363 -2.45 -28.60 4.26
CA LEU A 363 -2.49 -29.98 3.77
C LEU A 363 -1.75 -30.96 4.69
#